data_AF-A0A7S3I7N5-F1
#
_entry.id   AF-A0A7S3I7N5-F1
#
_cell.length_a   1.000
_cell.length_b   1.000
_cell.length_c   1.000
_cell.angle_alpha   90.00
_cell.angle_beta   90.00
_cell.angle_gamma   90.00
#
_symmetry.space_group_name_H-M   'P 1'
#
loop_
_entity.id
_entity.type
_entity.pdbx_description
1 polymer ?
#
loop_
_entity_poly.entity_id
_entity_poly.type
_entity_poly.pdbx_seq_one_letter_code
_entity_poly.pdbx_strand_id
1 'polypeptide(L)'
;GKQAPAAPAQAVIDEKRVGLKAIANAKFGTQAQPAKTFITGLEQKKWIQKHKFNELRMQRDHHHRDSEEINRKNIEFAKDLFISWDDDGSGVLEAEEIIKPLISLGLAPNSDFAVKLLQALDPKAKGRKNCEMSDLKITLTDFIKIFRGNKVSEALFDLISKESEKRLKNNQFSVPMSEMPGRRFEHPNLNTINAYSSDKEEVQVESGTERSMNLEEPKPHKKFSIMMRAQ
;
A
#
# COMPACT_ATOMS: atom_id res chain seq x y z
N GLY A 1 -24.98 7.84 -49.72
CA GLY A 1 -24.71 6.44 -49.34
C GLY A 1 -25.27 6.22 -47.95
N LYS A 2 -26.17 5.25 -47.79
CA LYS A 2 -26.82 4.91 -46.52
C LYS A 2 -25.82 4.17 -45.63
N GLN A 3 -25.52 4.69 -44.45
CA GLN A 3 -24.67 4.00 -43.46
C GLN A 3 -25.53 3.61 -42.26
N ALA A 4 -25.58 2.30 -42.02
CA ALA A 4 -26.41 1.65 -41.02
C ALA A 4 -25.83 1.82 -39.59
N PRO A 5 -26.67 1.86 -38.54
CA PRO A 5 -26.21 1.84 -37.17
C PRO A 5 -25.80 0.43 -36.74
N ALA A 6 -24.55 0.28 -36.26
CA ALA A 6 -24.04 -0.94 -35.66
C ALA A 6 -24.61 -1.12 -34.23
N ALA A 7 -25.12 -2.31 -33.96
CA ALA A 7 -25.76 -2.72 -32.71
C ALA A 7 -24.77 -2.85 -31.54
N PRO A 8 -25.23 -2.67 -30.28
CA PRO A 8 -24.44 -2.96 -29.09
C PRO A 8 -24.41 -4.47 -28.80
N ALA A 9 -23.22 -5.04 -28.69
CA ALA A 9 -23.01 -6.40 -28.21
C ALA A 9 -23.19 -6.45 -26.69
N GLN A 10 -24.38 -6.85 -26.23
CA GLN A 10 -24.55 -7.44 -24.89
C GLN A 10 -23.97 -8.86 -24.90
N ALA A 11 -22.87 -9.06 -24.17
CA ALA A 11 -22.42 -10.37 -23.67
C ALA A 11 -22.39 -10.24 -22.14
N VAL A 12 -23.42 -10.73 -21.42
CA VAL A 12 -23.55 -12.12 -20.95
C VAL A 12 -22.22 -12.62 -20.36
N ILE A 13 -21.97 -12.27 -19.10
CA ILE A 13 -21.00 -12.99 -18.26
C ILE A 13 -21.78 -13.61 -17.10
N ASP A 14 -22.21 -14.81 -17.42
CA ASP A 14 -22.46 -16.02 -16.64
C ASP A 14 -22.27 -15.95 -15.10
N GLU A 15 -23.38 -16.21 -14.41
CA GLU A 15 -23.45 -16.69 -13.04
C GLU A 15 -22.65 -17.99 -12.85
N LYS A 16 -21.49 -17.91 -12.21
CA LYS A 16 -20.88 -19.07 -11.53
C LYS A 16 -20.42 -18.70 -10.12
N ARG A 17 -21.40 -18.39 -9.27
CA ARG A 17 -21.27 -18.55 -7.82
C ARG A 17 -22.17 -19.73 -7.45
N VAL A 18 -21.55 -20.83 -7.00
CA VAL A 18 -22.06 -21.88 -6.08
C VAL A 18 -21.26 -23.15 -6.40
N GLY A 19 -20.50 -23.66 -5.41
CA GLY A 19 -20.05 -25.06 -5.44
C GLY A 19 -18.56 -25.34 -5.21
N LEU A 20 -17.88 -24.66 -4.27
CA LEU A 20 -16.59 -25.14 -3.74
C LEU A 20 -16.55 -24.99 -2.20
N LYS A 21 -17.46 -25.69 -1.53
CA LYS A 21 -17.39 -25.97 -0.08
C LYS A 21 -17.77 -27.43 0.20
N ALA A 22 -17.06 -28.35 -0.43
CA ALA A 22 -17.01 -29.75 -0.04
C ALA A 22 -15.72 -30.33 -0.64
N ILE A 23 -15.13 -31.34 0.01
CA ILE A 23 -13.88 -32.01 -0.38
C ILE A 23 -12.60 -31.31 0.14
N ALA A 24 -12.48 -31.18 1.45
CA ALA A 24 -11.16 -31.10 2.10
C ALA A 24 -11.12 -31.81 3.47
N ASN A 25 -11.98 -32.82 3.69
CA ASN A 25 -12.03 -33.57 4.96
C ASN A 25 -11.87 -35.09 4.83
N ALA A 26 -11.44 -35.58 3.66
CA ALA A 26 -11.24 -37.01 3.42
C ALA A 26 -9.79 -37.30 3.02
N LYS A 27 -8.84 -37.04 3.94
CA LYS A 27 -7.47 -37.59 3.89
C LYS A 27 -6.64 -37.37 5.16
N PHE A 28 -7.27 -37.02 6.29
CA PHE A 28 -6.71 -37.44 7.57
C PHE A 28 -6.96 -38.93 7.66
N GLY A 29 -5.95 -39.72 7.29
CA GLY A 29 -5.94 -41.13 7.58
C GLY A 29 -6.36 -41.29 9.03
N THR A 30 -7.44 -42.04 9.25
CA THR A 30 -7.81 -42.58 10.55
C THR A 30 -6.60 -43.34 11.05
N GLN A 31 -5.69 -42.64 11.73
CA GLN A 31 -4.65 -43.25 12.53
C GLN A 31 -5.42 -43.94 13.63
N ALA A 32 -5.68 -45.24 13.40
CA ALA A 32 -6.38 -46.11 14.31
C ALA A 32 -5.83 -45.83 15.71
N GLN A 33 -6.69 -45.35 16.61
CA GLN A 33 -6.26 -45.22 17.99
C GLN A 33 -5.82 -46.61 18.43
N PRO A 34 -4.58 -46.76 18.95
CA PRO A 34 -4.08 -48.07 19.34
C PRO A 34 -5.10 -48.65 20.31
N ALA A 35 -5.66 -49.81 19.95
CA ALA A 35 -6.66 -50.52 20.72
C ALA A 35 -6.16 -50.61 22.17
N LYS A 36 -6.90 -49.99 23.10
CA LYS A 36 -6.75 -49.90 24.57
C LYS A 36 -5.73 -50.87 25.21
N THR A 37 -4.47 -50.76 24.85
CA THR A 37 -3.37 -51.36 25.58
C THR A 37 -3.00 -50.36 26.64
N PHE A 38 -2.81 -50.83 27.86
CA PHE A 38 -2.31 -50.05 29.00
C PHE A 38 -0.89 -49.56 28.66
N ILE A 39 -0.83 -48.50 27.85
CA ILE A 39 0.40 -47.78 27.56
C ILE A 39 0.80 -47.13 28.88
N THR A 40 1.93 -47.57 29.43
CA THR A 40 2.47 -47.02 30.68
C THR A 40 2.58 -45.50 30.56
N GLY A 41 2.38 -44.77 31.66
CA GLY A 41 2.35 -43.29 31.64
C GLY A 41 3.61 -42.64 31.03
N LEU A 42 4.71 -43.36 30.90
CA LEU A 42 5.93 -42.92 30.22
C LEU A 42 5.78 -42.85 28.69
N GLU A 43 5.12 -43.83 28.08
CA GLU A 43 4.95 -43.89 26.62
C GLU A 43 3.89 -42.90 26.12
N GLN A 44 2.83 -42.66 26.91
CA GLN A 44 1.84 -41.62 26.62
C GLN A 44 2.48 -40.22 26.60
N LYS A 45 3.39 -39.91 27.55
CA LYS A 45 4.13 -38.64 27.56
C LYS A 45 5.02 -38.47 26.33
N LYS A 46 5.73 -39.53 25.90
CA LYS A 46 6.54 -39.51 24.68
C LYS A 46 5.70 -39.30 23.42
N TRP A 47 4.52 -39.92 23.33
CA TRP A 47 3.60 -39.73 22.21
C TRP A 47 3.07 -38.29 22.14
N ILE A 48 2.62 -37.73 23.28
CA ILE A 48 2.16 -36.33 23.37
C ILE A 48 3.28 -35.35 22.99
N GLN A 49 4.49 -35.56 23.51
CA GLN A 49 5.66 -34.73 23.16
C GLN A 49 5.97 -34.79 21.66
N LYS A 50 5.95 -35.99 21.06
CA LYS A 50 6.22 -36.16 19.61
C LYS A 50 5.16 -35.48 18.75
N HIS A 51 3.88 -35.58 19.12
CA HIS A 51 2.80 -34.89 18.39
C HIS A 51 2.88 -33.38 18.52
N LYS A 52 3.10 -32.86 19.74
CA LYS A 52 3.26 -31.42 19.97
C LYS A 52 4.45 -30.83 19.19
N PHE A 53 5.53 -31.59 19.07
CA PHE A 53 6.70 -31.18 18.26
C PHE A 53 6.38 -31.12 16.76
N ASN A 54 5.66 -32.11 16.23
CA ASN A 54 5.24 -32.10 14.81
C ASN A 54 4.25 -30.97 14.50
N GLU A 55 3.33 -30.68 15.41
CA GLU A 55 2.36 -29.59 15.26
C GLU A 55 3.06 -28.22 15.21
N LEU A 56 4.02 -27.97 16.10
CA LEU A 56 4.84 -26.75 16.08
C LEU A 56 5.64 -26.60 14.78
N ARG A 57 6.16 -27.72 14.24
CA ARG A 57 6.87 -27.72 12.95
C ARG A 57 5.95 -27.33 11.80
N MET A 58 4.73 -27.87 11.76
CA MET A 58 3.74 -27.54 10.72
C MET A 58 3.26 -26.09 10.81
N GLN A 59 3.05 -25.55 12.02
CA GLN A 59 2.70 -24.14 12.19
C GLN A 59 3.80 -23.21 11.66
N ARG A 60 5.07 -23.54 11.94
CA ARG A 60 6.22 -22.75 11.47
C ARG A 60 6.32 -22.72 9.95
N ASP A 61 6.11 -23.87 9.30
CA ASP A 61 6.21 -23.98 7.84
C ASP A 61 5.04 -23.24 7.14
N HIS A 62 3.85 -23.17 7.74
CA HIS A 62 2.72 -22.42 7.19
C HIS A 62 2.93 -20.90 7.25
N HIS A 63 3.44 -20.38 8.37
CA HIS A 63 3.77 -18.96 8.51
C HIS A 63 4.84 -18.49 7.51
N HIS A 64 5.78 -19.37 7.14
CA HIS A 64 6.80 -19.04 6.16
C HIS A 64 6.20 -18.82 4.77
N ARG A 65 5.29 -19.70 4.34
CA ARG A 65 4.69 -19.63 3.00
C ARG A 65 3.85 -18.37 2.81
N ASP A 66 3.04 -18.02 3.82
CA ASP A 66 2.21 -16.81 3.76
C ASP A 66 3.07 -15.54 3.76
N SER A 67 4.17 -15.54 4.51
CA SER A 67 5.12 -14.43 4.54
C SER A 67 5.79 -14.20 3.18
N GLU A 68 6.17 -15.26 2.46
CA GLU A 68 6.75 -15.14 1.13
C GLU A 68 5.74 -14.60 0.10
N GLU A 69 4.49 -15.03 0.17
CA GLU A 69 3.45 -14.54 -0.74
C GLU A 69 3.15 -13.06 -0.51
N ILE A 70 3.05 -12.64 0.75
CA ILE A 70 2.88 -11.23 1.12
C ILE A 70 4.09 -10.42 0.62
N ASN A 71 5.30 -10.92 0.83
CA ASN A 71 6.51 -10.25 0.35
C ASN A 71 6.53 -10.09 -1.18
N ARG A 72 6.09 -11.12 -1.94
CA ARG A 72 5.98 -11.03 -3.39
C ARG A 72 5.03 -9.91 -3.82
N LYS A 73 3.83 -9.86 -3.22
CA LYS A 73 2.83 -8.81 -3.51
C LYS A 73 3.35 -7.42 -3.14
N ASN A 74 4.05 -7.29 -2.02
CA ASN A 74 4.67 -6.03 -1.60
C ASN A 74 5.76 -5.58 -2.58
N ILE A 75 6.56 -6.51 -3.12
CA ILE A 75 7.58 -6.20 -4.12
C ILE A 75 6.96 -5.75 -5.44
N GLU A 76 5.88 -6.40 -5.89
CA GLU A 76 5.14 -5.99 -7.09
C GLU A 76 4.55 -4.60 -6.91
N PHE A 77 3.84 -4.36 -5.80
CA PHE A 77 3.31 -3.05 -5.45
C PHE A 77 4.41 -1.97 -5.40
N ALA A 78 5.56 -2.27 -4.79
CA ALA A 78 6.67 -1.32 -4.71
C ALA A 78 7.23 -0.96 -6.09
N LYS A 79 7.26 -1.91 -7.04
CA LYS A 79 7.70 -1.62 -8.41
C LYS A 79 6.72 -0.72 -9.13
N ASP A 80 5.43 -1.01 -9.03
CA ASP A 80 4.39 -0.22 -9.68
C ASP A 80 4.37 1.21 -9.12
N LEU A 81 4.52 1.33 -7.79
CA LEU A 81 4.60 2.63 -7.12
C LEU A 81 5.86 3.41 -7.54
N PHE A 82 7.01 2.75 -7.64
CA PHE A 82 8.24 3.38 -8.10
C PHE A 82 8.08 3.94 -9.51
N ILE A 83 7.55 3.13 -10.45
CA ILE A 83 7.31 3.56 -11.84
C ILE A 83 6.34 4.74 -11.88
N SER A 84 5.34 4.78 -10.99
CA SER A 84 4.39 5.89 -10.94
C SER A 84 4.97 7.20 -10.39
N TRP A 85 6.11 7.15 -9.69
CA TRP A 85 6.77 8.33 -9.13
C TRP A 85 7.97 8.77 -9.97
N ASP A 86 8.52 7.87 -10.80
CA ASP A 86 9.65 8.09 -11.72
C ASP A 86 9.12 8.76 -12.99
N ASP A 87 8.77 10.04 -12.89
CA ASP A 87 8.12 10.82 -13.96
C ASP A 87 9.02 10.91 -15.21
N ASP A 88 10.34 10.94 -15.01
CA ASP A 88 11.32 11.01 -16.11
C ASP A 88 11.77 9.64 -16.64
N GLY A 89 11.39 8.54 -15.96
CA GLY A 89 11.74 7.17 -16.33
C GLY A 89 13.24 6.88 -16.24
N SER A 90 13.98 7.63 -15.43
CA SER A 90 15.42 7.47 -15.25
C SER A 90 15.80 6.16 -14.54
N GLY A 91 14.85 5.54 -13.84
CA GLY A 91 15.08 4.39 -12.96
C GLY A 91 15.69 4.77 -11.61
N VAL A 92 15.75 6.07 -11.29
CA VAL A 92 16.28 6.61 -10.04
C VAL A 92 15.37 7.75 -9.58
N LEU A 93 14.76 7.59 -8.42
CA LEU A 93 13.93 8.65 -7.86
C LEU A 93 14.79 9.72 -7.20
N GLU A 94 14.66 10.95 -7.69
CA GLU A 94 15.25 12.13 -7.09
C GLU A 94 14.42 12.63 -5.91
N ALA A 95 15.03 13.42 -5.01
CA ALA A 95 14.34 13.89 -3.82
C ALA A 95 13.04 14.65 -4.12
N GLU A 96 13.02 15.47 -5.17
CA GLU A 96 11.86 16.26 -5.58
C GLU A 96 10.66 15.37 -5.99
N GLU A 97 10.95 14.29 -6.70
CA GLU A 97 9.96 13.32 -7.18
C GLU A 97 9.35 12.52 -6.03
N ILE A 98 10.08 12.33 -4.93
CA ILE A 98 9.59 11.57 -3.77
C ILE A 98 8.88 12.47 -2.76
N ILE A 99 9.40 13.68 -2.52
CA ILE A 99 8.89 14.59 -1.50
C ILE A 99 7.44 14.98 -1.80
N LYS A 100 7.13 15.27 -3.06
CA LYS A 100 5.79 15.71 -3.47
C LYS A 100 4.72 14.63 -3.19
N PRO A 101 4.85 13.38 -3.67
CA PRO A 101 3.94 12.28 -3.31
C PRO A 101 3.85 12.02 -1.80
N LEU A 102 4.96 12.06 -1.06
CA LEU A 102 4.93 11.86 0.39
C LEU A 102 4.08 12.90 1.12
N ILE A 103 4.15 14.16 0.70
CA ILE A 103 3.32 15.23 1.25
C ILE A 103 1.86 15.05 0.82
N SER A 104 1.62 14.76 -0.47
CA SER A 104 0.26 14.56 -1.00
C SER A 104 -0.48 13.39 -0.36
N LEU A 105 0.22 12.32 0.01
CA LEU A 105 -0.34 11.17 0.72
C LEU A 105 -0.52 11.41 2.24
N GLY A 106 -0.07 12.56 2.76
CA GLY A 106 -0.09 12.86 4.19
C GLY A 106 0.92 12.05 5.02
N LEU A 107 1.89 11.39 4.37
CA LEU A 107 2.95 10.64 5.03
C LEU A 107 4.07 11.55 5.53
N ALA A 108 4.26 12.67 4.86
CA ALA A 108 5.14 13.74 5.30
C ALA A 108 4.34 15.05 5.46
N PRO A 109 4.55 15.78 6.56
CA PRO A 109 3.84 17.03 6.79
C PRO A 109 4.45 18.24 6.08
N ASN A 110 5.74 18.16 5.75
CA ASN A 110 6.50 19.18 5.05
C ASN A 110 7.71 18.55 4.35
N SER A 111 8.35 19.31 3.46
CA SER A 111 9.52 18.89 2.69
C SER A 111 10.69 18.50 3.59
N ASP A 112 10.95 19.27 4.66
CA ASP A 112 12.07 19.02 5.57
C ASP A 112 11.97 17.65 6.25
N PHE A 113 10.76 17.24 6.64
CA PHE A 113 10.53 15.92 7.22
C PHE A 113 10.66 14.83 6.16
N ALA A 114 10.17 15.06 4.94
CA ALA A 114 10.35 14.12 3.83
C ALA A 114 11.84 13.91 3.49
N VAL A 115 12.65 14.97 3.50
CA VAL A 115 14.11 14.88 3.33
C VAL A 115 14.74 14.04 4.45
N LYS A 116 14.33 14.22 5.71
CA LYS A 116 14.80 13.38 6.83
C LYS A 116 14.38 11.91 6.65
N LEU A 117 13.19 11.67 6.13
CA LEU A 117 12.71 10.32 5.79
C LEU A 117 13.62 9.68 4.74
N LEU A 118 13.93 10.41 3.67
CA LEU A 118 14.84 9.98 2.60
C LEU A 118 16.26 9.72 3.12
N GLN A 119 16.78 10.58 3.98
CA GLN A 119 18.08 10.37 4.63
C GLN A 119 18.11 9.13 5.52
N ALA A 120 16.99 8.79 6.18
CA ALA A 120 16.89 7.56 6.96
C ALA A 120 16.85 6.30 6.08
N LEU A 121 16.39 6.44 4.83
CA LEU A 121 16.31 5.38 3.84
C LEU A 121 17.64 5.09 3.16
N ASP A 122 18.46 6.11 2.92
CA ASP A 122 19.78 5.92 2.31
C ASP A 122 20.77 5.34 3.34
N PRO A 123 21.20 4.07 3.20
CA PRO A 123 22.19 3.50 4.10
C PRO A 123 23.53 4.24 4.04
N LYS A 124 23.84 4.93 2.94
CA LYS A 124 25.06 5.74 2.78
C LYS A 124 24.96 7.11 3.45
N ALA A 125 23.75 7.55 3.81
CA ALA A 125 23.56 8.81 4.53
C ALA A 125 23.79 8.67 6.05
N LYS A 126 23.85 7.43 6.58
CA LYS A 126 24.20 7.20 7.99
C LYS A 126 25.58 7.78 8.32
N GLY A 127 25.58 8.88 9.08
CA GLY A 127 26.78 9.58 9.53
C GLY A 127 27.07 10.90 8.81
N ARG A 128 26.36 11.22 7.72
CA ARG A 128 26.46 12.52 7.04
C ARG A 128 25.45 13.50 7.63
N LYS A 129 25.93 14.54 8.33
CA LYS A 129 25.05 15.52 8.99
C LYS A 129 24.46 16.57 8.04
N ASN A 130 24.99 16.72 6.84
CA ASN A 130 24.58 17.72 5.85
C ASN A 130 24.51 17.09 4.44
N CYS A 131 23.61 16.14 4.20
CA CYS A 131 23.36 15.68 2.82
C CYS A 131 22.45 16.71 2.13
N GLU A 132 22.94 17.32 1.05
CA GLU A 132 22.13 18.19 0.21
C GLU A 132 21.01 17.39 -0.46
N MET A 133 19.90 18.05 -0.76
CA MET A 133 18.71 17.42 -1.34
C MET A 133 18.98 16.82 -2.74
N SER A 134 19.91 17.42 -3.48
CA SER A 134 20.39 16.98 -4.80
C SER A 134 21.14 15.64 -4.77
N ASP A 135 21.76 15.29 -3.64
CA ASP A 135 22.52 14.05 -3.49
C ASP A 135 21.63 12.85 -3.12
N LEU A 136 20.39 13.09 -2.73
CA LEU A 136 19.45 12.06 -2.31
C LEU A 136 18.80 11.43 -3.54
N LYS A 137 19.28 10.22 -3.86
CA LYS A 137 18.80 9.41 -4.96
C LYS A 137 18.44 8.02 -4.47
N ILE A 138 17.24 7.55 -4.79
CA ILE A 138 16.78 6.21 -4.41
C ILE A 138 16.63 5.37 -5.67
N THR A 139 17.38 4.27 -5.72
CA THR A 139 17.22 3.29 -6.81
C THR A 139 16.02 2.38 -6.54
N LEU A 140 15.45 1.78 -7.60
CA LEU A 140 14.40 0.77 -7.46
C LEU A 140 14.80 -0.37 -6.50
N THR A 141 16.08 -0.76 -6.52
CA THR A 141 16.58 -1.82 -5.63
C THR A 141 16.50 -1.41 -4.16
N ASP A 142 16.83 -0.16 -3.85
CA ASP A 142 16.75 0.37 -2.49
C ASP A 142 15.30 0.60 -2.07
N PHE A 143 14.45 1.07 -2.99
CA PHE A 143 13.01 1.21 -2.77
C PHE A 143 12.37 -0.14 -2.40
N ILE A 144 12.65 -1.20 -3.16
CA ILE A 144 12.15 -2.56 -2.89
C ILE A 144 12.63 -3.07 -1.52
N LYS A 145 13.84 -2.73 -1.08
CA LYS A 145 14.35 -3.17 0.24
C LYS A 145 13.49 -2.64 1.40
N ILE A 146 12.81 -1.51 1.22
CA ILE A 146 11.90 -0.94 2.21
C ILE A 146 10.68 -1.85 2.39
N PHE A 147 10.10 -2.32 1.28
CA PHE A 147 8.87 -3.12 1.30
C PHE A 147 9.06 -4.60 1.67
N ARG A 148 10.32 -5.06 1.77
CA ARG A 148 10.67 -6.43 2.15
C ARG A 148 10.58 -6.72 3.66
N GLY A 149 10.03 -5.80 4.46
CA GLY A 149 9.95 -5.97 5.92
C GLY A 149 11.32 -5.99 6.60
N ASN A 150 12.28 -5.23 6.06
CA ASN A 150 13.65 -5.20 6.58
C ASN A 150 13.77 -4.17 7.71
N LYS A 151 14.92 -4.13 8.39
CA LYS A 151 15.25 -3.14 9.44
C LYS A 151 15.02 -1.69 9.01
N VAL A 152 15.04 -1.41 7.70
CA VAL A 152 14.76 -0.09 7.13
C VAL A 152 13.29 0.30 7.32
N SER A 153 12.33 -0.60 7.09
CA SER A 153 10.91 -0.30 7.34
C SER A 153 10.60 -0.12 8.82
N GLU A 154 11.26 -0.88 9.70
CA GLU A 154 11.14 -0.68 11.15
C GLU A 154 11.66 0.70 11.57
N ALA A 155 12.82 1.11 11.06
CA ALA A 155 13.39 2.43 11.34
C ALA A 155 12.49 3.58 10.83
N LEU A 156 11.85 3.40 9.67
CA LEU A 156 10.85 4.33 9.14
C LEU A 156 9.62 4.42 10.05
N PHE A 157 9.08 3.27 10.45
CA PHE A 157 7.91 3.21 11.32
C PHE A 157 8.18 3.93 12.64
N ASP A 158 9.33 3.66 13.28
CA ASP A 158 9.75 4.34 14.50
C ASP A 158 9.87 5.87 14.31
N LEU A 159 10.37 6.32 13.16
CA LEU A 159 10.50 7.75 12.87
C LEU A 159 9.12 8.42 12.73
N ILE A 160 8.21 7.79 12.00
CA ILE A 160 6.83 8.27 11.81
C ILE A 160 6.10 8.29 13.16
N SER A 161 6.21 7.24 13.96
CA SER A 161 5.61 7.16 15.30
C SER A 161 6.13 8.28 16.21
N LYS A 162 7.45 8.49 16.28
CA LYS A 162 8.06 9.56 17.09
C LYS A 162 7.60 10.96 16.68
N GLU A 163 7.51 11.23 15.38
CA GLU A 163 7.02 12.51 14.88
C GLU A 163 5.53 12.71 15.18
N SER A 164 4.71 11.66 15.04
CA SER A 164 3.28 11.72 15.36
C SER A 164 3.03 12.02 16.85
N GLU A 165 3.78 11.40 17.76
CA GLU A 165 3.70 11.67 19.20
C GLU A 165 4.12 13.11 19.54
N LYS A 166 5.19 13.61 18.91
CA LYS A 166 5.67 14.97 19.10
C LYS A 166 4.58 15.99 18.74
N ARG A 167 3.85 15.74 17.65
CA ARG A 167 2.73 16.59 17.21
C ARG A 167 1.56 16.54 18.18
N LEU A 168 1.18 15.36 18.65
CA LEU A 168 0.11 15.21 19.64
C LEU A 168 0.43 15.98 20.92
N LYS A 169 1.68 15.90 21.41
CA LYS A 169 2.14 16.66 22.59
C LYS A 169 2.13 18.16 22.35
N ASN A 170 2.56 18.61 21.18
CA ASN A 170 2.58 20.03 20.84
C ASN A 170 1.17 20.62 20.68
N ASN A 171 0.24 19.84 20.13
CA ASN A 171 -1.14 20.29 19.90
C ASN A 171 -2.00 20.30 21.19
N GLN A 172 -1.61 19.54 22.22
CA GLN A 172 -2.27 19.59 23.53
C GLN A 172 -1.95 20.85 24.35
N PHE A 173 -0.92 21.62 23.98
CA PHE A 173 -0.47 22.77 24.77
C PHE A 173 -1.04 24.13 24.33
N SER A 174 -1.89 24.18 23.29
CA SER A 174 -2.32 25.46 22.69
C SER A 174 -3.81 25.77 22.76
N VAL A 175 -4.60 25.06 23.58
CA VAL A 175 -5.91 25.58 23.99
C VAL A 175 -5.80 25.97 25.45
N PRO A 176 -5.40 27.21 25.78
CA PRO A 176 -5.62 27.71 27.13
C PRO A 176 -7.11 27.56 27.44
N MET A 177 -7.43 26.65 28.34
CA MET A 177 -8.78 26.42 28.88
C MET A 177 -9.25 27.58 29.77
N SER A 178 -8.62 28.75 29.65
CA SER A 178 -9.01 30.00 30.29
C SER A 178 -9.83 30.80 29.29
N GLU A 179 -11.11 30.97 29.60
CA GLU A 179 -12.06 31.85 28.91
C GLU A 179 -12.65 31.31 27.60
N MET A 180 -13.43 30.23 27.70
CA MET A 180 -14.69 30.24 26.96
C MET A 180 -15.64 31.21 27.70
N PRO A 181 -15.89 32.43 27.20
CA PRO A 181 -17.00 33.23 27.69
C PRO A 181 -18.27 32.40 27.47
N GLY A 182 -19.11 32.27 28.51
CA GLY A 182 -20.36 31.51 28.49
C GLY A 182 -21.36 32.04 27.47
N ARG A 183 -21.09 31.87 26.18
CA ARG A 183 -22.07 31.94 25.13
C ARG A 183 -22.89 30.66 25.27
N ARG A 184 -23.99 30.80 26.01
CA ARG A 184 -25.16 29.94 25.91
C ARG A 184 -25.51 29.87 24.42
N PHE A 185 -25.09 28.82 23.75
CA PHE A 185 -25.56 28.52 22.41
C PHE A 185 -27.03 28.19 22.56
N GLU A 186 -27.89 29.14 22.19
CA GLU A 186 -29.28 28.86 21.99
C GLU A 186 -29.35 27.85 20.86
N HIS A 187 -29.71 26.61 21.20
CA HIS A 187 -29.92 25.57 20.22
C HIS A 187 -31.03 26.03 19.27
N PRO A 188 -30.79 26.06 17.94
CA PRO A 188 -31.85 26.34 17.00
C PRO A 188 -32.95 25.30 17.21
N ASN A 189 -34.15 25.80 17.50
CA ASN A 189 -35.35 25.03 17.75
C ASN A 189 -35.60 24.12 16.53
N LEU A 190 -35.53 22.79 16.72
CA LEU A 190 -35.59 21.78 15.65
C LEU A 190 -36.98 21.64 15.00
N ASN A 191 -37.85 22.64 15.10
CA ASN A 191 -39.26 22.55 14.70
C ASN A 191 -39.60 23.23 13.36
N THR A 192 -38.59 23.62 12.56
CA THR A 192 -38.80 24.26 11.25
C THR A 192 -38.15 23.48 10.11
N ILE A 193 -38.44 22.18 10.02
CA ILE A 193 -38.16 21.38 8.83
C ILE A 193 -39.50 20.93 8.24
N ASN A 194 -40.14 21.83 7.49
CA ASN A 194 -41.13 21.44 6.49
C ASN A 194 -41.40 22.61 5.52
N ALA A 195 -40.44 22.83 4.61
CA ALA A 195 -40.68 23.46 3.30
C ALA A 195 -39.33 23.53 2.57
N TYR A 196 -38.95 22.47 1.88
CA TYR A 196 -38.10 22.64 0.71
C TYR A 196 -38.88 22.15 -0.51
N SER A 197 -39.34 23.16 -1.24
CA SER A 197 -40.03 23.10 -2.50
C SER A 197 -39.14 22.46 -3.56
N SER A 198 -39.77 21.67 -4.40
CA SER A 198 -39.17 21.01 -5.55
C SER A 198 -39.07 22.01 -6.69
N ASP A 199 -37.96 22.77 -6.75
CA ASP A 199 -37.64 23.56 -7.93
C ASP A 199 -36.53 22.87 -8.71
N LYS A 200 -36.96 22.28 -9.83
CA LYS A 200 -36.13 21.73 -10.89
C LYS A 200 -35.46 22.90 -11.62
N GLU A 201 -34.21 23.20 -11.30
CA GLU A 201 -33.38 23.98 -12.22
C GLU A 201 -32.82 23.06 -13.31
N GLU A 202 -33.34 23.27 -14.51
CA GLU A 202 -32.89 22.71 -15.77
C GLU A 202 -31.57 23.40 -16.16
N VAL A 203 -30.46 22.74 -15.86
CA VAL A 203 -29.12 23.21 -16.24
C VAL A 203 -28.94 22.98 -17.74
N GLN A 204 -28.96 24.06 -18.52
CA GLN A 204 -28.51 24.06 -19.90
C GLN A 204 -27.00 23.78 -19.95
N VAL A 205 -26.66 22.66 -20.57
CA VAL A 205 -25.28 22.24 -20.84
C VAL A 205 -24.79 23.00 -22.08
N GLU A 206 -24.01 24.06 -21.87
CA GLU A 206 -23.27 24.72 -22.96
C GLU A 206 -22.14 23.81 -23.45
N SER A 207 -22.20 23.48 -24.74
CA SER A 207 -21.19 22.74 -25.48
C SER A 207 -19.91 23.55 -25.62
N GLY A 208 -18.96 23.31 -24.70
CA GLY A 208 -17.61 23.88 -24.72
C GLY A 208 -16.70 23.21 -25.74
N THR A 209 -16.49 23.92 -26.85
CA THR A 209 -15.32 23.99 -27.73
C THR A 209 -14.25 22.88 -27.59
N GLU A 210 -14.22 22.00 -28.58
CA GLU A 210 -13.16 21.03 -28.85
C GLU A 210 -11.80 21.74 -29.05
N ARG A 211 -10.96 21.73 -28.02
CA ARG A 211 -9.56 22.17 -28.13
C ARG A 211 -8.75 21.01 -28.71
N SER A 212 -8.57 21.05 -30.02
CA SER A 212 -7.69 20.15 -30.77
C SER A 212 -6.28 20.19 -30.17
N MET A 213 -5.89 19.13 -29.47
CA MET A 213 -4.49 18.93 -29.05
C MET A 213 -3.74 18.34 -30.24
N ASN A 214 -2.82 19.12 -30.81
CA ASN A 214 -1.85 18.63 -31.79
C ASN A 214 -0.99 17.54 -31.13
N LEU A 215 -1.18 16.29 -31.53
CA LEU A 215 -0.25 15.20 -31.28
C LEU A 215 1.03 15.50 -32.08
N GLU A 216 2.07 15.93 -31.39
CA GLU A 216 3.41 16.04 -31.94
C GLU A 216 4.00 14.62 -32.07
N GLU A 217 4.35 14.21 -33.29
CA GLU A 217 4.86 12.87 -33.59
C GLU A 217 6.17 12.57 -32.83
N PRO A 218 6.30 11.37 -32.21
CA PRO A 218 7.54 10.98 -31.54
C PRO A 218 8.67 10.78 -32.55
N LYS A 219 9.78 11.49 -32.34
CA LYS A 219 10.99 11.39 -33.16
C LYS A 219 11.58 9.97 -33.10
N PRO A 220 12.05 9.40 -34.22
CA PRO A 220 12.60 8.05 -34.25
C PRO A 220 13.91 7.95 -33.47
N HIS A 221 13.93 7.09 -32.46
CA HIS A 221 15.12 6.80 -31.66
C HIS A 221 16.21 6.13 -32.52
N LYS A 222 17.43 6.66 -32.41
CA LYS A 222 18.64 6.13 -33.05
C LYS A 222 18.93 4.72 -32.52
N LYS A 223 18.91 3.72 -33.41
CA LYS A 223 19.31 2.34 -33.12
C LYS A 223 20.78 2.30 -32.70
N PHE A 224 21.06 2.00 -31.43
CA PHE A 224 22.41 1.69 -30.96
C PHE A 224 22.79 0.29 -31.45
N SER A 225 23.72 0.24 -32.41
CA SER A 225 24.33 -0.99 -32.89
C SER A 225 25.37 -1.46 -31.88
N ILE A 226 25.04 -2.46 -31.06
CA ILE A 226 25.98 -3.12 -30.15
C ILE A 226 26.85 -4.06 -30.99
N MET A 227 28.08 -3.63 -31.26
CA MET A 227 29.11 -4.43 -31.91
C MET A 227 29.80 -5.29 -30.85
N MET A 228 29.43 -6.57 -30.75
CA MET A 228 30.14 -7.53 -29.90
C MET A 228 31.51 -7.83 -30.53
N ARG A 229 32.57 -7.57 -29.76
CA ARG A 229 33.95 -7.96 -30.08
C ARG A 229 34.27 -9.23 -29.31
N ALA A 230 34.37 -10.35 -30.02
CA ALA A 230 34.87 -11.61 -29.45
C ALA A 230 36.40 -11.53 -29.31
N GLN A 231 36.90 -12.02 -28.17
CA GLN A 231 38.28 -12.47 -27.98
C GLN A 231 38.25 -13.91 -27.53
#